data_AF-X1MHX1-F1
#
_entry.id   AF-X1MHX1-F1
#
_cell.length_a   1.000
_cell.length_b   1.000
_cell.length_c   1.000
_cell.angle_alpha   90.00
_cell.angle_beta   90.00
_cell.angle_gamma   90.00
#
_symmetry.space_group_name_H-M   'P 1'
#
loop_
_entity.id
_entity.type
_entity.pdbx_description
1 polymer ?
#
loop_
_entity_poly.entity_id
_entity_poly.type
_entity_poly.pdbx_seq_one_letter_code
_entity_poly.pdbx_strand_id
1 'polypeptide(L)'
;RPGDTFKLVWEKSYKKGEEFSDGRILAAQYLGKEGSHTAILFESPEGHKDYYTIKGESLRKKFLRSPLNYRRISSYFSYKRFHPILKYYRPHLGIDYAAPLGTPVVSIGDGVATYVGWKNDYGRFVKVKHQNGYYSTYGHLSRYGRGIKRGVKVKQGQVIGYVGTSGLSTGPHLDFRVVRNGKFVNFLKIQIPAAESVKDKYRKEFEITKKERLSQVGILSAYRSFPHQIVAAER
;
A
#
# COMPACT_ATOMS: atom_id res chain seq x y z
N ARG A 1 1.33 -8.59 -20.10
CA ARG A 1 1.27 -8.44 -21.58
C ARG A 1 1.28 -9.83 -22.20
N PRO A 2 0.84 -10.04 -23.45
CA PRO A 2 1.02 -11.33 -24.12
C PRO A 2 2.48 -11.79 -23.99
N GLY A 3 2.71 -13.01 -23.49
CA GLY A 3 4.04 -13.58 -23.22
C GLY A 3 4.56 -13.42 -21.78
N ASP A 4 3.90 -12.64 -20.91
CA ASP A 4 4.26 -12.60 -19.49
C ASP A 4 3.66 -13.81 -18.76
N THR A 5 4.44 -14.42 -17.85
CA THR A 5 4.03 -15.58 -17.05
C THR A 5 3.89 -15.23 -15.58
N PHE A 6 2.87 -15.77 -14.92
CA PHE A 6 2.69 -15.70 -13.48
C PHE A 6 2.68 -17.11 -12.89
N LYS A 7 3.40 -17.31 -11.79
CA LYS A 7 3.32 -18.52 -10.95
C LYS A 7 2.87 -18.13 -9.57
N LEU A 8 1.90 -18.84 -9.00
CA LEU A 8 1.30 -18.52 -7.71
C LEU A 8 1.26 -19.78 -6.85
N VAL A 9 1.51 -19.62 -5.56
CA VAL A 9 1.22 -20.59 -4.51
C VAL A 9 0.29 -19.90 -3.53
N TRP A 10 -0.85 -20.50 -3.22
CA TRP A 10 -1.84 -19.93 -2.31
C TRP A 10 -2.47 -21.00 -1.43
N GLU A 11 -3.06 -20.56 -0.32
CA GLU A 11 -3.83 -21.43 0.58
C GLU A 11 -5.14 -21.83 -0.08
N LYS A 12 -5.56 -23.09 0.09
CA LYS A 12 -6.93 -23.54 -0.21
C LYS A 12 -7.53 -24.16 1.05
N SER A 13 -8.75 -23.77 1.39
CA SER A 13 -9.49 -24.38 2.50
C SER A 13 -10.59 -25.29 1.97
N TYR A 14 -10.77 -26.45 2.59
CA TYR A 14 -11.81 -27.43 2.27
C TYR A 14 -12.79 -27.56 3.44
N LYS A 15 -14.09 -27.71 3.15
CA LYS A 15 -15.12 -27.99 4.14
C LYS A 15 -15.91 -29.22 3.67
N LYS A 16 -15.92 -30.28 4.48
CA LYS A 16 -16.56 -31.57 4.14
C LYS A 16 -16.08 -32.17 2.80
N GLY A 17 -14.80 -32.02 2.49
CA GLY A 17 -14.21 -32.56 1.25
C GLY A 17 -14.42 -31.69 0.00
N GLU A 18 -15.24 -30.64 0.09
CA GLU A 18 -15.44 -29.68 -1.01
C GLU A 18 -14.57 -28.43 -0.81
N GLU A 19 -14.07 -27.89 -1.92
CA GLU A 19 -13.30 -26.64 -1.92
C GLU A 19 -14.19 -25.49 -1.45
N PHE A 20 -13.78 -24.81 -0.38
CA PHE A 20 -14.61 -23.83 0.31
C PHE A 20 -14.19 -22.39 0.00
N SER A 21 -12.89 -22.11 -0.12
CA SER A 21 -12.37 -20.80 -0.53
C SER A 21 -10.88 -20.81 -0.84
N ASP A 22 -10.46 -19.93 -1.75
CA ASP A 22 -9.08 -19.50 -1.89
C ASP A 22 -8.67 -18.64 -0.69
N GLY A 23 -7.57 -18.99 -0.06
CA GLY A 23 -6.93 -18.23 1.01
C GLY A 23 -5.81 -17.33 0.48
N ARG A 24 -4.77 -17.11 1.28
CA ARG A 24 -3.74 -16.11 0.96
C ARG A 24 -2.74 -16.64 -0.06
N ILE A 25 -2.21 -15.74 -0.88
CA ILE A 25 -1.03 -16.04 -1.70
C ILE A 25 0.17 -16.19 -0.77
N LEU A 26 0.79 -17.37 -0.77
CA LEU A 26 1.98 -17.68 -0.01
C LEU A 26 3.24 -17.25 -0.77
N ALA A 27 3.23 -17.35 -2.10
CA ALA A 27 4.27 -16.80 -2.96
C ALA A 27 3.75 -16.53 -4.37
N ALA A 28 4.34 -15.54 -5.03
CA ALA A 28 4.05 -15.20 -6.42
C ALA A 28 5.34 -14.90 -7.17
N GLN A 29 5.42 -15.32 -8.43
CA GLN A 29 6.49 -14.95 -9.34
C GLN A 29 5.89 -14.42 -10.64
N TYR A 30 6.37 -13.26 -11.06
CA TYR A 30 6.15 -12.71 -12.39
C TYR A 30 7.43 -12.85 -13.21
N LEU A 31 7.28 -13.28 -14.45
CA LEU A 31 8.33 -13.35 -15.46
C LEU A 31 7.82 -12.64 -16.70
N GLY A 32 8.44 -11.53 -17.09
CA GLY A 32 8.01 -10.80 -18.27
C GLY A 32 8.96 -9.66 -18.64
N LYS A 33 8.50 -8.76 -19.51
CA LYS A 33 9.31 -7.65 -20.04
C LYS A 33 9.84 -6.68 -18.96
N GLU A 34 9.14 -6.56 -17.84
CA GLU A 34 9.55 -5.70 -16.71
C GLU A 34 10.56 -6.42 -15.78
N GLY A 35 11.04 -7.61 -16.17
CA GLY A 35 11.98 -8.43 -15.41
C GLY A 35 11.32 -9.56 -14.61
N SER A 36 12.12 -10.25 -13.80
CA SER A 36 11.65 -11.26 -12.85
C SER A 36 11.38 -10.63 -11.49
N HIS A 37 10.14 -10.76 -11.00
CA HIS A 37 9.73 -10.27 -9.69
C HIS A 37 9.17 -11.42 -8.88
N THR A 38 9.62 -11.57 -7.64
CA THR A 38 9.15 -12.64 -6.75
C THR A 38 8.71 -12.05 -5.42
N ALA A 39 7.55 -12.48 -4.95
CA ALA A 39 6.93 -12.12 -3.69
C ALA A 39 6.79 -13.35 -2.79
N ILE A 40 7.23 -13.24 -1.55
CA ILE A 40 7.14 -14.31 -0.55
C ILE A 40 6.41 -13.75 0.66
N LEU A 41 5.31 -14.39 1.03
CA LEU A 41 4.63 -14.11 2.29
C LEU A 41 5.48 -14.65 3.45
N PHE A 42 5.86 -13.77 4.36
CA PHE A 42 6.60 -14.13 5.57
C PHE A 42 5.93 -13.54 6.79
N GLU A 43 5.79 -14.35 7.82
CA GLU A 43 5.36 -13.95 9.16
C GLU A 43 6.54 -14.07 10.11
N SER A 44 6.97 -12.94 10.66
CA SER A 44 7.99 -12.95 11.71
C SER A 44 7.46 -13.63 12.99
N PRO A 45 8.35 -14.16 13.85
CA PRO A 45 7.99 -14.66 15.18
C PRO A 45 7.20 -13.66 16.06
N GLU A 46 7.30 -12.36 15.78
CA GLU A 46 6.52 -11.29 16.42
C GLU A 46 5.07 -11.16 15.89
N GLY A 47 4.67 -11.97 14.90
CA GLY A 47 3.37 -11.92 14.25
C GLY A 47 3.23 -10.84 13.17
N HIS A 48 4.30 -10.12 12.81
CA HIS A 48 4.28 -9.23 11.64
C HIS A 48 4.34 -10.05 10.34
N LYS A 49 3.29 -9.97 9.53
CA LYS A 49 3.12 -10.70 8.27
C LYS A 49 3.10 -9.74 7.07
N ASP A 50 3.96 -9.96 6.08
CA ASP A 50 4.02 -9.15 4.85
C ASP A 50 4.65 -9.91 3.68
N TYR A 51 4.65 -9.32 2.49
CA TYR A 51 5.32 -9.84 1.30
C TYR A 51 6.69 -9.20 1.11
N TYR A 52 7.68 -10.05 0.80
CA TYR A 52 9.07 -9.63 0.62
C TYR A 52 9.65 -10.16 -0.69
N THR A 53 10.66 -9.46 -1.22
CA THR A 53 11.49 -9.93 -2.33
C THR A 53 12.36 -11.10 -1.87
N ILE A 54 13.02 -11.80 -2.81
CA ILE A 54 14.02 -12.84 -2.48
C ILE A 54 15.18 -12.33 -1.61
N LYS A 55 15.41 -11.01 -1.59
CA LYS A 55 16.43 -10.34 -0.76
C LYS A 55 15.89 -9.94 0.61
N GLY A 56 14.63 -10.25 0.92
CA GLY A 56 13.97 -9.84 2.17
C GLY A 56 13.57 -8.37 2.19
N GLU A 57 13.54 -7.68 1.05
CA GLU A 57 13.07 -6.29 0.97
C GLU A 57 11.55 -6.28 0.92
N SER A 58 10.89 -5.40 1.67
CA SER A 58 9.43 -5.37 1.64
C SER A 58 8.90 -4.96 0.26
N LEU A 59 7.98 -5.74 -0.27
CA LEU A 59 7.23 -5.39 -1.47
C LEU A 59 6.12 -4.39 -1.17
N ARG A 60 5.71 -4.27 0.10
CA ARG A 60 4.81 -3.21 0.55
C ARG A 60 5.57 -1.89 0.46
N LYS A 61 5.12 -0.97 -0.41
CA LYS A 61 5.62 0.41 -0.39
C LYS A 61 5.12 1.10 0.88
N LYS A 62 5.92 1.99 1.48
CA LYS A 62 5.48 2.72 2.68
C LYS A 62 4.14 3.44 2.49
N PHE A 63 3.86 3.87 1.26
CA PHE A 63 2.59 4.46 0.86
C PHE A 63 1.95 3.73 -0.33
N LEU A 64 0.62 3.58 -0.28
CA LEU A 64 -0.23 3.31 -1.44
C LEU A 64 -0.05 4.42 -2.47
N ARG A 65 -0.32 4.15 -3.75
CA ARG A 65 -0.27 5.16 -4.81
C ARG A 65 -1.53 6.04 -4.91
N SER A 66 -2.59 5.66 -4.21
CA SER A 66 -3.84 6.42 -4.13
C SER A 66 -4.53 6.16 -2.78
N PRO A 67 -5.22 7.16 -2.19
CA PRO A 67 -5.99 7.01 -0.96
C PRO A 67 -7.45 6.54 -1.19
N LEU A 68 -7.87 6.26 -2.41
CA LEU A 68 -9.22 5.77 -2.74
C LEU A 68 -9.25 5.16 -4.15
N ASN A 69 -10.35 4.46 -4.46
CA ASN A 69 -10.72 4.19 -5.85
C ASN A 69 -11.39 5.44 -6.43
N TYR A 70 -10.90 5.96 -7.55
CA TYR A 70 -11.34 7.23 -8.12
C TYR A 70 -11.57 7.12 -9.62
N ARG A 71 -12.43 7.98 -10.16
CA ARG A 71 -12.70 8.01 -11.61
C ARG A 71 -11.58 8.69 -12.39
N ARG A 72 -11.18 9.88 -11.92
CA ARG A 72 -10.07 10.67 -12.52
C ARG A 72 -9.50 11.65 -11.50
N ILE A 73 -8.30 12.15 -11.78
CA ILE A 73 -7.75 13.32 -11.10
C ILE A 73 -8.38 14.57 -11.74
N SER A 74 -9.09 15.37 -10.95
CA SER A 74 -9.71 16.62 -11.41
C SER A 74 -8.78 17.81 -11.32
N SER A 75 -7.82 17.77 -10.40
CA SER A 75 -6.78 18.80 -10.30
C SER A 75 -5.46 18.21 -9.81
N TYR A 76 -4.37 18.58 -10.48
CA TYR A 76 -3.03 18.14 -10.13
C TYR A 76 -2.33 19.15 -9.22
N PHE A 77 -1.21 18.72 -8.64
CA PHE A 77 -0.31 19.59 -7.91
C PHE A 77 0.29 20.63 -8.85
N SER A 78 0.11 21.92 -8.55
CA SER A 78 0.65 23.03 -9.33
C SER A 78 0.88 24.26 -8.46
N TYR A 79 1.99 24.97 -8.70
CA TYR A 79 2.25 26.26 -8.06
C TYR A 79 1.47 27.42 -8.71
N LYS A 80 0.88 27.23 -9.90
CA LYS A 80 0.14 28.25 -10.66
C LYS A 80 -1.15 27.67 -11.24
N ARG A 81 -2.08 27.23 -10.38
CA ARG A 81 -3.40 26.75 -10.82
C ARG A 81 -4.39 27.91 -10.91
N PHE A 82 -5.09 28.05 -12.03
CA PHE A 82 -6.25 28.97 -12.08
C PHE A 82 -7.39 28.47 -11.18
N HIS A 83 -7.90 29.30 -10.26
CA HIS A 83 -8.97 28.91 -9.36
C HIS A 83 -10.35 29.10 -10.01
N PRO A 84 -11.15 28.04 -10.26
CA PRO A 84 -12.38 28.18 -11.03
C PRO A 84 -13.48 28.97 -10.29
N ILE A 85 -13.47 28.96 -8.95
CA ILE A 85 -14.45 29.71 -8.12
C ILE A 85 -13.99 31.14 -7.87
N LEU A 86 -12.71 31.33 -7.53
CA LEU A 86 -12.18 32.62 -7.06
C LEU A 86 -11.60 33.46 -8.20
N LYS A 87 -11.47 32.88 -9.41
CA LYS A 87 -11.06 33.54 -10.65
C LYS A 87 -9.66 34.19 -10.63
N TYR A 88 -8.74 33.70 -9.80
CA TYR A 88 -7.32 34.09 -9.82
C TYR A 88 -6.39 32.87 -9.77
N TYR A 89 -5.12 33.04 -10.15
CA TYR A 89 -4.11 31.98 -10.05
C TYR A 89 -3.67 31.78 -8.60
N ARG A 90 -3.89 30.57 -8.07
CA ARG A 90 -3.40 30.17 -6.75
C ARG A 90 -2.73 28.80 -6.79
N PRO A 91 -1.72 28.55 -5.95
CA PRO A 91 -1.16 27.21 -5.82
C PRO A 91 -2.22 26.19 -5.41
N HIS A 92 -2.21 25.02 -6.05
CA HIS A 92 -2.88 23.83 -5.57
C HIS A 92 -1.79 22.83 -5.17
N LEU A 93 -1.49 22.79 -3.87
CA LEU A 93 -0.40 21.98 -3.33
C LEU A 93 -0.90 20.57 -2.93
N GLY A 94 -1.78 20.01 -3.77
CA GLY A 94 -2.52 18.78 -3.53
C GLY A 94 -2.91 18.09 -4.83
N ILE A 95 -3.72 17.05 -4.69
CA ILE A 95 -4.36 16.32 -5.78
C ILE A 95 -5.85 16.24 -5.44
N ASP A 96 -6.69 16.66 -6.37
CA ASP A 96 -8.14 16.51 -6.25
C ASP A 96 -8.54 15.23 -6.98
N TYR A 97 -9.00 14.24 -6.23
CA TYR A 97 -9.52 12.99 -6.80
C TYR A 97 -11.04 13.07 -6.90
N ALA A 98 -11.56 13.10 -8.13
CA ALA A 98 -13.00 13.07 -8.36
C ALA A 98 -13.53 11.64 -8.18
N ALA A 99 -14.45 11.47 -7.23
CA ALA A 99 -15.07 10.19 -6.89
C ALA A 99 -16.49 10.42 -6.35
N PRO A 100 -17.40 9.44 -6.48
CA PRO A 100 -18.76 9.54 -5.93
C PRO A 100 -18.79 9.87 -4.44
N LEU A 101 -19.85 10.58 -4.01
CA LEU A 101 -20.12 10.83 -2.59
C LEU A 101 -20.13 9.51 -1.82
N GLY A 102 -19.48 9.46 -0.66
CA GLY A 102 -19.45 8.26 0.16
C GLY A 102 -18.42 7.21 -0.26
N THR A 103 -17.64 7.44 -1.31
CA THR A 103 -16.50 6.56 -1.66
C THR A 103 -15.54 6.43 -0.46
N PRO A 104 -15.13 5.22 -0.04
CA PRO A 104 -14.17 5.05 1.06
C PRO A 104 -12.82 5.72 0.78
N VAL A 105 -12.31 6.45 1.77
CA VAL A 105 -10.99 7.09 1.77
C VAL A 105 -10.13 6.38 2.82
N VAL A 106 -8.95 5.91 2.41
CA VAL A 106 -8.03 5.12 3.23
C VAL A 106 -6.75 5.89 3.56
N SER A 107 -6.10 5.51 4.67
CA SER A 107 -4.76 6.00 4.96
C SER A 107 -3.77 5.43 3.95
N ILE A 108 -2.90 6.28 3.39
CA ILE A 108 -1.92 5.83 2.40
C ILE A 108 -0.84 4.96 3.02
N GLY A 109 -0.62 5.02 4.34
CA GLY A 109 0.42 4.31 5.04
C GLY A 109 0.14 4.22 6.53
N ASP A 110 0.92 3.42 7.24
CA ASP A 110 0.82 3.34 8.69
C ASP A 110 1.13 4.70 9.33
N GLY A 111 0.43 5.04 10.40
CA GLY A 111 0.61 6.34 11.04
C GLY A 111 -0.30 6.59 12.22
N VAL A 112 -0.34 7.86 12.65
CA VAL A 112 -1.20 8.34 13.74
C VAL A 112 -2.05 9.49 13.24
N ALA A 113 -3.36 9.43 13.45
CA ALA A 113 -4.28 10.52 13.17
C ALA A 113 -3.98 11.71 14.13
N THR A 114 -3.25 12.70 13.64
CA THR A 114 -2.87 13.89 14.43
C THR A 114 -3.95 14.96 14.47
N TYR A 115 -4.89 14.92 13.53
CA TYR A 115 -6.06 15.79 13.50
C TYR A 115 -7.24 15.05 12.87
N VAL A 116 -8.42 15.20 13.48
CA VAL A 116 -9.71 14.74 12.96
C VAL A 116 -10.72 15.81 13.38
N GLY A 117 -11.34 16.50 12.44
CA GLY A 117 -12.23 17.62 12.77
C GLY A 117 -12.55 18.53 11.59
N TRP A 118 -13.31 19.58 11.83
CA TRP A 118 -13.60 20.61 10.84
C TRP A 118 -12.43 21.59 10.70
N LYS A 119 -11.94 21.83 9.48
CA LYS A 119 -10.78 22.69 9.21
C LYS A 119 -11.03 23.64 8.04
N ASN A 120 -11.58 24.82 8.33
CA ASN A 120 -11.77 25.92 7.37
C ASN A 120 -12.33 25.42 6.03
N ASP A 121 -11.75 25.85 4.91
CA ASP A 121 -12.11 25.46 3.55
C ASP A 121 -12.02 23.95 3.28
N TYR A 122 -11.21 23.20 4.03
CA TYR A 122 -11.16 21.73 3.87
C TYR A 122 -12.43 21.04 4.39
N GLY A 123 -13.30 21.71 5.14
CA GLY A 123 -14.45 21.07 5.76
C GLY A 123 -14.03 19.97 6.73
N ARG A 124 -14.68 18.80 6.68
CA ARG A 124 -14.25 17.65 7.49
C ARG A 124 -12.91 17.14 7.00
N PHE A 125 -11.97 17.06 7.92
CA PHE A 125 -10.56 16.91 7.61
C PHE A 125 -9.88 15.90 8.53
N VAL A 126 -9.01 15.07 7.95
CA VAL A 126 -8.11 14.16 8.68
C VAL A 126 -6.67 14.46 8.29
N LYS A 127 -5.76 14.48 9.28
CA LYS A 127 -4.31 14.55 9.06
C LYS A 127 -3.63 13.37 9.74
N VAL A 128 -2.90 12.57 8.97
CA VAL A 128 -2.14 11.43 9.48
C VAL A 128 -0.65 11.77 9.46
N LYS A 129 0.03 11.56 10.59
CA LYS A 129 1.49 11.60 10.70
C LYS A 129 2.02 10.20 10.40
N HIS A 130 2.94 10.12 9.47
CA HIS A 130 3.67 8.90 9.14
C HIS A 130 5.10 8.99 9.67
N GLN A 131 5.86 7.90 9.52
CA GLN A 131 7.31 7.91 9.77
C GLN A 131 8.05 8.88 8.82
N ASN A 132 9.33 9.14 9.10
CA ASN A 132 10.25 9.85 8.21
C ASN A 132 9.80 11.27 7.80
N GLY A 133 9.11 11.97 8.70
CA GLY A 133 8.71 13.36 8.51
C GLY A 133 7.55 13.58 7.53
N TYR A 134 6.83 12.52 7.16
CA TYR A 134 5.69 12.60 6.25
C TYR A 134 4.37 12.86 6.99
N TYR A 135 3.51 13.66 6.38
CA TYR A 135 2.10 13.75 6.73
C TYR A 135 1.24 13.61 5.47
N SER A 136 0.09 12.98 5.61
CA SER A 136 -0.97 13.00 4.60
C SER A 136 -2.20 13.72 5.14
N THR A 137 -2.91 14.40 4.25
CA THR A 137 -4.12 15.16 4.60
C THR A 137 -5.27 14.80 3.68
N TYR A 138 -6.46 14.77 4.24
CA TYR A 138 -7.69 14.30 3.59
C TYR A 138 -8.81 15.29 3.88
N GLY A 139 -9.16 16.11 2.88
CA GLY A 139 -10.17 17.14 2.97
C GLY A 139 -11.51 16.76 2.34
N HIS A 140 -12.49 17.65 2.50
CA HIS A 140 -13.83 17.61 1.94
C HIS A 140 -14.63 16.35 2.30
N LEU A 141 -14.29 15.66 3.40
CA LEU A 141 -14.93 14.40 3.75
C LEU A 141 -16.43 14.59 4.06
N SER A 142 -17.26 13.59 3.76
CA SER A 142 -18.67 13.59 4.16
C SER A 142 -18.82 13.18 5.63
N ARG A 143 -18.07 12.16 6.04
CA ARG A 143 -18.00 11.64 7.41
C ARG A 143 -16.65 10.96 7.68
N TYR A 144 -16.33 10.77 8.94
CA TYR A 144 -15.13 10.05 9.38
C TYR A 144 -15.35 8.53 9.35
N GLY A 145 -14.25 7.78 9.24
CA GLY A 145 -14.28 6.33 9.39
C GLY A 145 -14.61 5.92 10.82
N ARG A 146 -15.11 4.70 11.01
CA ARG A 146 -15.44 4.18 12.34
C ARG A 146 -14.20 4.15 13.24
N GLY A 147 -14.31 4.73 14.44
CA GLY A 147 -13.22 4.76 15.42
C GLY A 147 -12.09 5.74 15.11
N ILE A 148 -12.21 6.53 14.04
CA ILE A 148 -11.19 7.50 13.64
C ILE A 148 -11.37 8.77 14.47
N LYS A 149 -10.40 9.00 15.36
CA LYS A 149 -10.28 10.20 16.20
C LYS A 149 -8.81 10.57 16.37
N ARG A 150 -8.55 11.79 16.85
CA ARG A 150 -7.18 12.25 17.14
C ARG A 150 -6.49 11.26 18.10
N GLY A 151 -5.23 10.94 17.80
CA GLY A 151 -4.39 10.02 18.58
C GLY A 151 -4.46 8.55 18.15
N VAL A 152 -5.44 8.16 17.33
CA VAL A 152 -5.58 6.76 16.90
C VAL A 152 -4.50 6.37 15.90
N LYS A 153 -3.89 5.20 16.12
CA LYS A 153 -3.02 4.54 15.15
C LYS A 153 -3.87 4.04 13.98
N VAL A 154 -3.44 4.34 12.76
CA VAL A 154 -4.07 3.86 11.53
C VAL A 154 -3.10 2.99 10.76
N LYS A 155 -3.63 1.94 10.13
CA LYS A 155 -2.87 1.08 9.21
C LYS A 155 -2.99 1.60 7.78
N GLN A 156 -2.00 1.30 6.95
CA GLN A 156 -2.10 1.44 5.51
C GLN A 156 -3.39 0.75 5.00
N GLY A 157 -4.16 1.42 4.16
CA GLY A 157 -5.42 0.87 3.62
C GLY A 157 -6.61 0.91 4.59
N GLN A 158 -6.42 1.30 5.85
CA GLN A 158 -7.53 1.48 6.78
C GLN A 158 -8.42 2.66 6.34
N VAL A 159 -9.74 2.45 6.29
CA VAL A 159 -10.71 3.51 6.00
C VAL A 159 -10.67 4.55 7.11
N ILE A 160 -10.35 5.79 6.73
CA ILE A 160 -10.27 6.95 7.64
C ILE A 160 -11.43 7.93 7.46
N GLY A 161 -12.17 7.83 6.37
CA GLY A 161 -13.28 8.71 6.03
C GLY A 161 -13.93 8.31 4.74
N TYR A 162 -14.85 9.15 4.27
CA TYR A 162 -15.56 8.95 3.03
C TYR A 162 -15.63 10.26 2.26
N VAL A 163 -15.54 10.16 0.93
CA VAL A 163 -15.61 11.32 0.02
C VAL A 163 -16.87 12.12 0.29
N GLY A 164 -16.73 13.45 0.26
CA GLY A 164 -17.78 14.41 0.54
C GLY A 164 -17.72 15.61 -0.39
N THR A 165 -18.42 16.66 0.03
CA THR A 165 -18.32 18.00 -0.55
C THR A 165 -18.38 19.06 0.55
N SER A 166 -17.89 18.74 1.76
CA SER A 166 -17.87 19.69 2.88
C SER A 166 -16.80 20.77 2.70
N GLY A 167 -16.97 21.92 3.35
CA GLY A 167 -16.07 23.06 3.16
C GLY A 167 -16.25 23.72 1.79
N LEU A 168 -15.18 24.31 1.25
CA LEU A 168 -15.19 24.99 -0.03
C LEU A 168 -14.93 23.99 -1.17
N SER A 169 -16.01 23.42 -1.71
CA SER A 169 -15.96 22.39 -2.75
C SER A 169 -17.04 22.64 -3.81
N THR A 170 -16.70 22.47 -5.09
CA THR A 170 -17.66 22.57 -6.22
C THR A 170 -18.42 21.28 -6.49
N GLY A 171 -18.03 20.16 -5.88
CA GLY A 171 -18.66 18.86 -6.09
C GLY A 171 -17.88 17.73 -5.45
N PRO A 172 -18.40 16.49 -5.44
CA PRO A 172 -17.78 15.37 -4.73
C PRO A 172 -16.35 15.06 -5.20
N HIS A 173 -15.39 15.26 -4.29
CA HIS A 173 -13.98 14.93 -4.50
C HIS A 173 -13.24 14.80 -3.16
N LEU A 174 -12.01 14.30 -3.22
CA LEU A 174 -11.05 14.33 -2.12
C LEU A 174 -9.93 15.32 -2.44
N ASP A 175 -9.76 16.38 -1.64
CA ASP A 175 -8.50 17.15 -1.59
C ASP A 175 -7.50 16.33 -0.77
N PHE A 176 -6.51 15.79 -1.47
CA PHE A 176 -5.45 14.98 -0.89
C PHE A 176 -4.10 15.66 -1.02
N ARG A 177 -3.37 15.78 0.09
CA ARG A 177 -2.02 16.37 0.08
C ARG A 177 -1.04 15.55 0.88
N VAL A 178 0.22 15.66 0.49
CA VAL A 178 1.34 15.08 1.23
C VAL A 178 2.32 16.19 1.58
N VAL A 179 2.78 16.17 2.83
CA VAL A 179 3.81 17.05 3.36
C VAL A 179 5.01 16.21 3.73
N ARG A 180 6.21 16.65 3.35
CA ARG A 180 7.49 16.09 3.79
C ARG A 180 8.33 17.22 4.36
N ASN A 181 8.81 17.07 5.59
CA ASN A 181 9.67 18.05 6.26
C ASN A 181 9.09 19.48 6.22
N GLY A 182 7.79 19.60 6.48
CA GLY A 182 7.08 20.89 6.52
C GLY A 182 6.64 21.46 5.16
N LYS A 183 7.06 20.89 4.02
CA LYS A 183 6.69 21.36 2.68
C LYS A 183 5.74 20.40 1.97
N PHE A 184 4.74 20.94 1.27
CA PHE A 184 3.90 20.13 0.40
C PHE A 184 4.71 19.58 -0.78
N VAL A 185 4.47 18.32 -1.14
CA VAL A 185 5.17 17.62 -2.21
C VAL A 185 4.18 17.04 -3.21
N ASN A 186 4.58 16.98 -4.48
CA ASN A 186 3.77 16.34 -5.52
C ASN A 186 3.77 14.82 -5.31
N PHE A 187 2.68 14.29 -4.74
CA PHE A 187 2.56 12.88 -4.41
C PHE A 187 2.67 11.92 -5.61
N LEU A 188 2.30 12.36 -6.82
CA LEU A 188 2.46 11.53 -8.01
C LEU A 188 3.93 11.33 -8.40
N LYS A 189 4.82 12.23 -7.95
CA LYS A 189 6.25 12.23 -8.30
C LYS A 189 7.15 11.79 -7.15
N ILE A 190 6.63 11.57 -5.94
CA ILE A 190 7.48 11.12 -4.84
C ILE A 190 7.98 9.69 -5.09
N GLN A 191 9.27 9.49 -4.86
CA GLN A 191 9.85 8.17 -4.69
C GLN A 191 9.53 7.70 -3.27
N ILE A 192 8.65 6.72 -3.18
CA ILE A 192 8.24 6.11 -1.91
C ILE A 192 9.20 4.95 -1.67
N PRO A 193 10.02 4.98 -0.60
CA PRO A 193 10.88 3.85 -0.27
C PRO A 193 10.01 2.62 0.04
N ALA A 194 10.60 1.43 -0.16
CA ALA A 194 10.02 0.19 0.35
C ALA A 194 9.77 0.31 1.86
N ALA A 195 8.75 -0.39 2.37
CA ALA A 195 8.60 -0.58 3.81
C ALA A 195 9.81 -1.36 4.37
N GLU A 196 9.90 -1.47 5.68
CA GLU A 196 11.05 -2.10 6.34
C GLU A 196 11.25 -3.52 5.83
N SER A 197 12.47 -3.81 5.40
CA SER A 197 12.92 -5.16 5.07
C SER A 197 12.77 -6.09 6.28
N VAL A 198 12.85 -7.40 6.05
CA VAL A 198 12.96 -8.39 7.13
C VAL A 198 14.07 -7.95 8.09
N LYS A 199 13.71 -7.77 9.37
CA LYS A 199 14.66 -7.40 10.44
C LYS A 199 15.79 -8.42 10.47
N ASP A 200 17.02 -8.00 10.73
CA ASP A 200 18.20 -8.88 10.68
C ASP A 200 18.06 -10.10 11.60
N LYS A 201 17.45 -9.92 12.77
CA LYS A 201 17.16 -11.01 13.71
C LYS A 201 16.21 -12.09 13.18
N TYR A 202 15.43 -11.80 12.13
CA TYR A 202 14.49 -12.74 11.50
C TYR A 202 14.96 -13.24 10.14
N ARG A 203 16.22 -12.97 9.78
CA ARG A 203 16.78 -13.38 8.49
C ARG A 203 16.81 -14.89 8.33
N LYS A 204 17.12 -15.65 9.39
CA LYS A 204 17.20 -17.12 9.31
C LYS A 204 15.84 -17.74 9.01
N GLU A 205 14.81 -17.28 9.71
CA GLU A 205 13.41 -17.72 9.56
C GLU A 205 12.87 -17.35 8.18
N PHE A 206 13.23 -16.16 7.69
CA PHE A 206 12.91 -15.75 6.34
C PHE A 206 13.58 -16.62 5.28
N GLU A 207 14.86 -16.98 5.44
CA GLU A 207 15.57 -17.86 4.51
C GLU A 207 14.94 -19.26 4.44
N ILE A 208 14.51 -19.81 5.59
CA ILE A 208 13.79 -21.10 5.65
C ILE A 208 12.47 -20.99 4.88
N THR A 209 11.65 -19.99 5.19
CA THR A 209 10.35 -19.76 4.52
C THR A 209 10.54 -19.52 3.03
N LYS A 210 11.54 -18.72 2.65
CA LYS A 210 11.89 -18.46 1.25
C LYS A 210 12.20 -19.76 0.52
N LYS A 211 13.07 -20.61 1.06
CA LYS A 211 13.44 -21.88 0.42
C LYS A 211 12.23 -22.78 0.22
N GLU A 212 11.38 -22.91 1.23
CA GLU A 212 10.13 -23.68 1.17
C GLU A 212 9.20 -23.15 0.06
N ARG A 213 8.95 -21.83 0.05
CA ARG A 213 8.03 -21.19 -0.90
C ARG A 213 8.56 -21.22 -2.33
N LEU A 214 9.85 -20.99 -2.54
CA LEU A 214 10.47 -21.09 -3.87
C LEU A 214 10.39 -22.53 -4.41
N SER A 215 10.57 -23.54 -3.55
CA SER A 215 10.37 -24.95 -3.92
C SER A 215 8.93 -25.21 -4.39
N GLN A 216 7.93 -24.68 -3.67
CA GLN A 216 6.50 -24.84 -4.00
C GLN A 216 6.12 -24.13 -5.31
N VAL A 217 6.73 -22.98 -5.63
CA VAL A 217 6.54 -22.28 -6.92
C VAL A 217 7.23 -23.02 -8.09
N GLY A 218 7.91 -24.15 -7.82
CA GLY A 218 8.63 -24.93 -8.83
C GLY A 218 9.98 -24.32 -9.22
N ILE A 219 10.58 -23.51 -8.35
CA ILE A 219 11.89 -22.88 -8.55
C ILE A 219 12.99 -23.82 -7.99
N LEU A 220 13.01 -25.06 -8.47
CA LEU A 220 14.11 -26.00 -8.27
C LEU A 220 14.64 -26.58 -9.60
N SER A 221 14.27 -26.02 -10.74
CA SER A 221 14.88 -26.36 -12.03
C SER A 221 16.06 -25.47 -12.45
N ALA A 222 16.43 -24.45 -11.66
CA ALA A 222 17.51 -23.49 -12.01
C ALA A 222 18.64 -23.36 -10.96
N TYR A 223 18.72 -24.24 -9.97
CA TYR A 223 19.83 -24.29 -8.99
C TYR A 223 20.47 -25.69 -8.93
N ARG A 224 20.60 -26.38 -10.08
CA ARG A 224 21.45 -27.57 -10.20
C ARG A 224 22.89 -27.17 -10.50
N SER A 225 23.61 -26.79 -9.47
CA SER A 225 25.08 -26.86 -9.46
C SER A 225 25.60 -26.60 -8.04
N PHE A 226 25.55 -27.62 -7.18
CA PHE A 226 26.72 -28.02 -6.37
C PHE A 226 26.58 -29.52 -6.02
N PRO A 227 27.66 -30.31 -6.16
CA PRO A 227 27.63 -31.74 -6.00
C PRO A 227 27.93 -32.10 -4.55
N HIS A 228 27.03 -32.81 -3.88
CA HIS A 228 27.44 -33.81 -2.90
C HIS A 228 26.50 -35.00 -3.00
N GLN A 229 27.06 -36.11 -3.50
CA GLN A 229 26.52 -37.44 -3.28
C GLN A 229 26.43 -37.67 -1.77
N ILE A 230 25.27 -38.08 -1.29
CA ILE A 230 25.19 -38.91 -0.09
C ILE A 230 24.53 -40.21 -0.53
N VAL A 231 25.35 -41.25 -0.49
CA VAL A 231 24.99 -42.66 -0.57
C VAL A 231 24.44 -43.08 0.80
N ALA A 232 23.29 -43.74 0.80
CA ALA A 232 22.87 -44.74 1.80
C ALA A 232 21.72 -45.50 1.12
N ALA A 233 21.86 -46.73 0.61
CA ALA A 233 22.20 -47.99 1.26
C ALA A 233 21.23 -48.34 2.40
N GLU A 234 20.22 -49.15 2.07
CA GLU A 234 19.51 -49.98 3.05
C GLU A 234 19.67 -51.44 2.63
N ARG A 235 19.99 -52.27 3.63
CA ARG A 235 20.00 -53.74 3.55
C ARG A 235 18.59 -54.27 3.70
#